data_AF-A0A2V8FZ53-F1
#
_entry.id   AF-A0A2V8FZ53-F1
#
_cell.length_a   1.000
_cell.length_b   1.000
_cell.length_c   1.000
_cell.angle_alpha   90.00
_cell.angle_beta   90.00
_cell.angle_gamma   90.00
#
_symmetry.space_group_name_H-M   'P 1'
#
loop_
_entity.id
_entity.type
_entity.pdbx_description
1 polymer ?
#
loop_
_entity_poly.entity_id
_entity_poly.type
_entity_poly.pdbx_seq_one_letter_code
_entity_poly.pdbx_strand_id
1 'polypeptide(L)' 'MALTATIYNFDIELADSDRGVYETLALRVARHPSESEEYLVTRVLAFALEFSDGIAFSRGLSEPDEPAISVRDLTG' A
#
# COMPACT_ATOMS: atom_id res chain seq x y z
N MET A 1 -2.62 15.62 21.51
CA MET A 1 -1.59 14.59 21.27
C MET A 1 -2.00 13.83 20.02
N ALA A 2 -1.12 13.70 19.02
CA ALA A 2 -1.41 12.88 17.85
C ALA A 2 -1.35 11.40 18.27
N LEU A 3 -2.39 10.65 17.94
CA LEU A 3 -2.42 9.21 18.17
C LEU A 3 -1.34 8.55 17.27
N THR A 4 -0.62 7.58 17.82
CA THR A 4 0.41 6.84 17.07
C THR A 4 -0.26 5.95 16.02
N ALA A 5 0.32 5.87 14.82
CA ALA A 5 -0.14 4.93 13.80
C ALA A 5 0.04 3.48 14.28
N THR A 6 -0.89 2.60 13.88
CA THR A 6 -0.77 1.16 14.10
C THR A 6 -0.07 0.54 12.90
N ILE A 7 0.95 -0.29 13.13
CA ILE A 7 1.63 -1.00 12.05
C ILE A 7 0.99 -2.37 11.83
N TYR A 8 0.61 -2.64 10.58
CA TYR A 8 0.15 -3.95 10.12
C TYR A 8 1.21 -4.56 9.21
N ASN A 9 1.48 -5.85 9.40
CA ASN A 9 2.31 -6.62 8.48
C ASN A 9 1.40 -7.55 7.68
N PHE A 10 1.53 -7.53 6.36
CA PHE A 10 0.78 -8.37 5.44
C PHE A 10 1.78 -9.24 4.68
N ASP A 11 1.64 -10.54 4.81
CA ASP A 11 2.31 -11.53 3.97
C ASP A 11 1.33 -11.95 2.88
N ILE A 12 1.67 -11.67 1.62
CA ILE A 12 0.79 -11.86 0.47
C ILE A 12 1.49 -12.70 -0.59
N GLU A 13 0.86 -13.78 -1.00
CA GLU A 13 1.21 -14.51 -2.22
C GLU A 13 0.37 -13.95 -3.37
N LEU A 14 1.00 -13.19 -4.26
CA LEU A 14 0.36 -12.59 -5.43
C LEU A 14 0.51 -13.52 -6.62
N ALA A 15 -0.60 -14.00 -7.15
CA ALA A 15 -0.66 -14.78 -8.38
C ALA A 15 -1.65 -14.13 -9.37
N ASP A 16 -1.15 -13.18 -10.15
CA ASP A 16 -1.90 -12.51 -11.20
C ASP A 16 -1.56 -13.14 -12.56
N SER A 17 -2.46 -14.00 -13.03
CA SER A 17 -2.25 -14.74 -14.29
C SER A 17 -2.48 -13.88 -15.54
N ASP A 18 -3.28 -12.83 -15.43
CA ASP A 18 -3.58 -11.94 -16.56
C ASP A 18 -2.34 -11.08 -16.88
N ARG A 19 -1.61 -10.66 -15.85
CA ARG A 19 -0.37 -9.88 -15.96
C ARG A 19 0.90 -10.73 -15.94
N GLY A 20 0.79 -12.02 -15.60
CA GLY A 20 1.92 -12.93 -15.45
C GLY A 20 2.82 -12.61 -14.25
N VAL A 21 2.26 -12.01 -13.20
CA VAL A 21 2.98 -11.60 -11.99
C VAL A 21 2.79 -12.66 -10.90
N TYR A 22 3.89 -13.22 -10.42
CA TYR A 22 3.92 -14.23 -9.37
C TYR A 22 4.97 -13.86 -8.34
N GLU A 23 4.53 -13.24 -7.24
CA GLU A 23 5.42 -12.62 -6.26
C GLU A 23 4.99 -12.92 -4.83
N THR A 24 5.94 -12.90 -3.91
CA THR A 24 5.67 -12.93 -2.47
C THR A 24 5.97 -11.57 -1.89
N LEU A 25 4.94 -10.87 -1.40
CA LEU A 25 5.03 -9.52 -0.87
C LEU A 25 4.99 -9.56 0.66
N ALA A 26 5.98 -8.97 1.30
CA ALA A 26 5.99 -8.73 2.74
C ALA A 26 5.81 -7.22 3.00
N LEU A 27 4.56 -6.78 3.15
CA LEU A 27 4.21 -5.36 3.27
C LEU A 27 4.12 -4.94 4.74
N ARG A 28 4.77 -3.83 5.07
CA ARG A 28 4.65 -3.19 6.38
C ARG A 28 3.93 -1.85 6.23
N VAL A 29 2.65 -1.82 6.58
CA VAL A 29 1.76 -0.69 6.30
C VAL A 29 1.36 0.02 7.60
N ALA A 30 1.57 1.33 7.65
CA ALA A 30 1.09 2.16 8.74
C ALA A 30 -0.38 2.53 8.50
N ARG A 31 -1.21 2.31 9.53
CA ARG A 31 -2.61 2.74 9.58
C ARG A 31 -2.70 4.03 10.39
N HIS A 32 -3.16 5.11 9.77
CA HIS A 32 -3.43 6.36 10.49
C HIS A 32 -4.61 6.17 11.47
N PRO A 33 -4.64 6.79 12.65
CA PRO A 33 -5.72 6.61 13.63
C PRO A 33 -7.13 6.93 13.10
N SER A 34 -7.23 7.85 12.14
CA SER A 34 -8.49 8.20 11.47
C SER A 34 -8.80 7.33 10.26
N GLU A 35 -7.92 6.40 9.90
CA GLU A 35 -8.11 5.47 8.79
C GLU A 35 -8.98 4.30 9.25
N SER A 36 -10.01 3.96 8.46
CA SER A 36 -10.79 2.75 8.72
C SER A 36 -10.00 1.50 8.29
N GLU A 37 -10.38 0.33 8.81
CA GLU A 37 -9.72 -0.93 8.44
C GLU A 37 -10.02 -1.32 6.99
N GLU A 38 -11.23 -1.02 6.53
CA GLU A 38 -11.64 -1.22 5.14
C GLU A 38 -10.79 -0.39 4.19
N TYR A 39 -10.50 0.88 4.54
CA TYR A 39 -9.64 1.73 3.71
C TYR A 39 -8.20 1.20 3.70
N LEU A 40 -7.65 0.78 4.85
CA LEU A 40 -6.33 0.14 4.91
C LEU A 40 -6.25 -1.07 3.97
N VAL A 41 -7.19 -2.01 4.08
CA VAL A 41 -7.24 -3.22 3.23
C VAL A 41 -7.44 -2.83 1.77
N THR A 42 -8.26 -1.82 1.47
CA THR A 42 -8.45 -1.34 0.09
C THR A 42 -7.14 -0.85 -0.52
N ARG A 43 -6.32 -0.10 0.23
CA ARG A 43 -5.00 0.34 -0.27
C ARG A 43 -4.05 -0.83 -0.49
N VAL A 44 -4.07 -1.84 0.38
CA VAL A 44 -3.25 -3.06 0.22
C VAL A 44 -3.68 -3.85 -1.02
N LEU A 45 -4.99 -3.99 -1.26
CA LEU A 45 -5.50 -4.61 -2.48
C LEU A 45 -5.11 -3.81 -3.72
N ALA A 46 -5.25 -2.49 -3.69
CA ALA A 46 -4.81 -1.63 -4.78
C ALA A 46 -3.31 -1.79 -5.07
N PHE A 47 -2.48 -1.89 -4.02
CA PHE A 47 -1.04 -2.14 -4.17
C PHE A 47 -0.78 -3.48 -4.88
N ALA A 48 -1.46 -4.56 -4.48
CA ALA A 48 -1.29 -5.87 -5.10
C ALA A 48 -1.78 -5.89 -6.57
N LEU A 49 -2.93 -5.28 -6.84
CA LEU A 49 -3.52 -5.20 -8.18
C LEU A 49 -2.66 -4.38 -9.15
N GLU A 50 -2.02 -3.32 -8.66
CA GLU A 50 -1.17 -2.43 -9.46
C GLU A 50 0.34 -2.72 -9.31
N PHE A 51 0.68 -3.87 -8.70
CA PHE A 51 2.06 -4.19 -8.33
C PHE A 51 3.02 -4.05 -9.51
N SER A 52 4.02 -3.19 -9.39
CA SER A 52 5.02 -2.93 -10.43
C SER A 52 6.25 -2.29 -9.81
N ASP A 53 7.37 -2.28 -10.54
CA ASP A 53 8.60 -1.65 -10.05
C ASP A 53 8.37 -0.17 -9.71
N GLY A 54 8.80 0.23 -8.51
CA GLY A 54 8.64 1.59 -8.03
C GLY A 54 7.30 1.91 -7.35
N ILE A 55 6.42 0.91 -7.17
CA ILE A 55 5.19 1.09 -6.39
C ILE A 55 5.48 1.31 -4.89
N ALA A 56 4.81 2.30 -4.29
CA ALA A 56 4.92 2.61 -2.87
C ALA A 56 3.62 3.17 -2.28
N PHE A 57 3.41 2.94 -0.98
CA PHE A 57 2.40 3.64 -0.20
C PHE A 57 2.86 5.08 0.10
N SER A 58 1.93 6.03 0.05
CA SER A 58 2.14 7.36 0.64
C SER A 58 1.96 7.32 2.17
N ARG A 59 2.03 8.49 2.83
CA ARG A 59 1.67 8.60 4.25
C ARG A 59 0.15 8.54 4.52
N GLY A 60 -0.63 8.14 3.52
CA GLY A 60 -2.07 7.93 3.60
C GLY A 60 -2.79 9.20 4.02
N LEU A 61 -3.70 9.10 4.99
CA LEU A 61 -4.50 10.23 5.46
C LEU A 61 -3.69 11.37 6.10
N SER A 62 -2.38 11.20 6.30
CA SER A 62 -1.50 12.26 6.80
C SER A 62 -1.13 13.28 5.71
N GLU A 63 -1.23 12.90 4.43
CA GLU A 63 -0.89 13.71 3.26
C GLU A 63 -2.06 13.66 2.25
N PRO A 64 -3.10 14.50 2.46
CA PRO A 64 -4.36 14.39 1.72
C PRO A 64 -4.25 14.72 0.23
N ASP A 65 -3.18 15.42 -0.16
CA ASP A 65 -2.91 15.79 -1.55
C ASP A 65 -2.16 14.69 -2.32
N GLU A 66 -1.74 13.62 -1.65
CA GLU A 66 -1.06 12.48 -2.26
C GLU A 66 -2.02 11.29 -2.46
N PRO A 67 -1.86 10.52 -3.55
CA PRO A 67 -2.63 9.29 -3.72
C PRO A 67 -2.23 8.26 -2.66
N ALA A 68 -3.11 7.29 -2.40
CA ALA A 68 -2.86 6.20 -1.45
C ALA A 68 -1.63 5.34 -1.79
N ILE A 69 -1.41 5.14 -3.08
CA ILE A 69 -0.25 4.45 -3.68
C ILE A 69 0.18 5.23 -4.91
N SER A 70 1.47 5.14 -5.25
CA SER A 70 2.00 5.68 -6.50
C SER A 70 3.10 4.78 -7.04
N VAL A 71 3.24 4.77 -8.36
CA VAL A 71 4.38 4.15 -9.05
C VAL A 71 5.24 5.28 -9.57
N ARG A 72 6.52 5.27 -9.21
CA ARG A 72 7.50 6.27 -9.68
C ARG A 72 8.67 5.57 -10.35
N ASP A 73 9.16 6.17 -11.43
CA ASP A 73 10.35 5.66 -12.09
C ASP A 73 11.63 6.21 -11.43
N LEU A 74 12.79 5.92 -12.02
CA LEU A 74 14.08 6.35 -11.45
C LEU A 74 14.31 7.88 -11.50
N THR A 75 13.44 8.63 -12.18
CA THR A 75 13.49 10.09 -12.26
C THR A 75 12.58 10.81 -11.27
N GLY A 76 11.73 10.05 -10.55
CA GLY A 76 10.82 10.55 -9.52
C GLY A 76 9.36 10.52 -9.93
#